data_AF-A0A969K0S5-F1
#
_entry.id   AF-A0A969K0S5-F1
#
_cell.length_a   1.000
_cell.length_b   1.000
_cell.length_c   1.000
_cell.angle_alpha   90.00
_cell.angle_beta   90.00
_cell.angle_gamma   90.00
#
_symmetry.space_group_name_H-M   'P 1'
#
loop_
_entity.id
_entity.type
_entity.pdbx_description
1 polymer ?
#
loop_
_entity_poly.entity_id
_entity_poly.type
_entity_poly.pdbx_seq_one_letter_code
_entity_poly.pdbx_strand_id
1 'polypeptide(L)'
;MMCIPVRVGPFPKSGWPPPSHFAPSPFPPTKASTPSTQSIFWQADDRTTRYTIGLPTLFDHATLLSWRGVNDLARVRAQTADISNQYTANSRLVTASPAQLRQARLEDVPPVLAARYTALPDDVPLRVVALARDVAGGYDNPYDQARALEQFLRQYPYSLDTPLPPKNSDPVEYFLFELQQGYCDYYASSMVVMARALGLPARLAVGFAGQSPDGAGVQTIRQVNAHSWAELYFAGYGWVEFEPTASFTSAQDTAVTLNPNDFTLQYGPPVLDLNTPPPIPPMSPIRPFPWLRLAMVALFTVALFWWWRRQRR
;
A
#
# COMPACT_ATOMS: atom_id res chain seq x y z
N MET A 1 1.66 -25.11 -11.41
CA MET A 1 0.95 -24.34 -10.35
C MET A 1 1.88 -24.24 -9.16
N MET A 2 2.32 -23.03 -8.80
CA MET A 2 3.28 -22.77 -7.73
C MET A 2 2.53 -22.53 -6.41
N CYS A 3 2.98 -23.16 -5.32
CA CYS A 3 2.39 -23.09 -3.99
C CYS A 3 3.50 -22.94 -2.93
N ILE A 4 3.26 -22.09 -1.94
CA ILE A 4 4.11 -21.81 -0.78
C ILE A 4 3.20 -22.02 0.44
N PRO A 5 3.16 -23.23 1.01
CA PRO A 5 2.53 -23.44 2.30
C PRO A 5 3.25 -22.64 3.40
N VAL A 6 2.52 -21.75 4.07
CA VAL A 6 2.94 -20.97 5.23
C VAL A 6 2.18 -21.50 6.44
N ARG A 7 2.90 -22.05 7.43
CA ARG A 7 2.31 -22.43 8.71
C ARG A 7 2.58 -21.32 9.72
N VAL A 8 1.50 -20.75 10.25
CA VAL A 8 1.56 -19.80 11.36
C VAL A 8 1.19 -20.56 12.64
N GLY A 9 2.06 -20.54 13.64
CA GLY A 9 1.84 -21.31 14.86
C GLY A 9 2.62 -20.78 16.06
N PRO A 10 2.20 -21.11 17.30
CA PRO A 10 2.88 -20.65 18.50
C PRO A 10 4.28 -21.28 18.67
N PHE A 11 5.12 -20.52 19.36
CA PHE A 11 6.54 -20.73 19.65
C PHE A 11 6.92 -22.16 20.08
N PRO A 12 7.78 -22.89 19.33
CA PRO A 12 8.50 -24.03 19.90
C PRO A 12 9.71 -23.51 20.69
N LYS A 13 9.68 -23.70 22.01
CA LYS A 13 10.70 -23.19 22.96
C LYS A 13 12.09 -23.86 22.83
N SER A 14 12.25 -24.90 22.04
CA SER A 14 13.47 -25.73 22.01
C SER A 14 13.98 -25.90 20.58
N GLY A 15 15.25 -25.53 20.35
CA GLY A 15 15.95 -25.77 19.08
C GLY A 15 16.81 -24.62 18.55
N TRP A 16 16.76 -23.44 19.18
CA TRP A 16 17.58 -22.31 18.76
C TRP A 16 19.02 -22.40 19.32
N PRO A 17 20.05 -22.03 18.53
CA PRO A 17 21.39 -21.80 19.07
C PRO A 17 21.34 -20.70 20.15
N PRO A 18 22.25 -20.73 21.14
CA PRO A 18 22.22 -19.78 22.25
C PRO A 18 22.32 -18.33 21.76
N PRO A 19 21.76 -17.35 22.50
CA PRO A 19 21.62 -15.96 22.07
C PRO A 19 22.93 -15.24 21.71
N SER A 20 24.08 -15.81 22.08
CA SER A 20 25.42 -15.26 21.87
C SER A 20 25.87 -15.21 20.39
N HIS A 21 25.10 -15.75 19.45
CA HIS A 21 25.38 -15.68 18.01
C HIS A 21 24.55 -14.62 17.26
N PHE A 22 23.67 -13.88 17.95
CA PHE A 22 22.89 -12.81 17.32
C PHE A 22 23.61 -11.46 17.50
N ALA A 23 24.01 -10.86 16.38
CA ALA A 23 24.33 -9.44 16.35
C ALA A 23 23.11 -8.62 16.86
N PRO A 24 23.31 -7.43 17.47
CA PRO A 24 22.20 -6.57 17.85
C PRO A 24 21.24 -6.39 16.66
N SER A 25 19.93 -6.47 16.93
CA SER A 25 18.89 -6.39 15.90
C SER A 25 19.14 -5.19 14.98
N PRO A 26 19.42 -5.39 13.68
CA PRO A 26 19.59 -4.29 12.75
C PRO A 26 18.26 -3.57 12.47
N PHE A 27 17.15 -4.11 12.99
CA PHE A 27 15.80 -3.58 12.80
C PHE A 27 15.47 -2.52 13.85
N PRO A 28 14.97 -1.34 13.42
CA PRO A 28 14.62 -0.26 14.34
C PRO A 28 13.49 -0.71 15.28
N PRO A 29 13.47 -0.22 16.53
CA PRO A 29 12.38 -0.50 17.45
C PRO A 29 11.06 0.04 16.89
N THR A 30 10.06 -0.82 16.85
CA THR A 30 8.71 -0.50 16.38
C THR A 30 7.80 -0.35 17.59
N LYS A 31 7.23 0.84 17.81
CA LYS A 31 6.15 1.03 18.79
C LYS A 31 4.92 0.24 18.32
N ALA A 32 4.10 -0.23 19.28
CA ALA A 32 2.85 -0.94 19.02
C ALA A 32 3.02 -2.02 17.93
N SER A 33 3.79 -3.06 18.26
CA SER A 33 4.03 -4.17 17.34
C SER A 33 3.98 -5.51 18.08
N THR A 34 3.42 -6.52 17.43
CA THR A 34 3.31 -7.87 17.98
C THR A 34 4.34 -8.80 17.32
N PRO A 35 5.11 -9.60 18.08
CA PRO A 35 5.98 -10.61 17.50
C PRO A 35 5.15 -11.72 16.83
N SER A 36 5.65 -12.24 15.72
CA SER A 36 5.07 -13.37 15.00
C SER A 36 6.17 -14.35 14.58
N THR A 37 5.87 -15.64 14.56
CA THR A 37 6.75 -16.69 14.05
C THR A 37 6.01 -17.46 12.97
N GLN A 38 6.66 -17.68 11.85
CA GLN A 38 6.12 -18.42 10.71
C GLN A 38 7.14 -19.41 10.18
N SER A 39 6.67 -20.60 9.83
CA SER A 39 7.45 -21.57 9.06
C SER A 39 6.92 -21.60 7.63
N ILE A 40 7.81 -21.35 6.68
CA ILE A 40 7.51 -21.31 5.25
C ILE A 40 8.11 -22.54 4.59
N PHE A 41 7.31 -23.24 3.81
CA PHE A 41 7.72 -24.36 2.98
C PHE A 41 7.59 -23.97 1.51
N TRP A 42 8.71 -23.96 0.80
CA TRP A 42 8.86 -23.60 -0.61
C TRP A 42 8.74 -24.81 -1.52
N GLN A 43 7.83 -24.75 -2.49
CA GLN A 43 7.70 -25.82 -3.49
C GLN A 43 8.25 -25.45 -4.88
N ALA A 44 8.37 -24.16 -5.23
CA ALA A 44 8.88 -23.68 -6.52
C ALA A 44 9.51 -22.27 -6.44
N ASP A 45 10.15 -21.79 -7.53
CA ASP A 45 11.03 -20.59 -7.70
C ASP A 45 12.54 -20.84 -7.43
N ASP A 46 13.37 -19.80 -7.59
CA ASP A 46 14.82 -19.80 -7.38
C ASP A 46 15.23 -20.10 -5.93
N ARG A 47 14.25 -20.15 -5.01
CA ARG A 47 14.40 -20.40 -3.56
C ARG A 47 15.36 -19.43 -2.88
N THR A 48 15.66 -18.31 -3.51
CA THR A 48 16.58 -17.32 -2.97
C THR A 48 15.84 -16.25 -2.19
N THR A 49 14.67 -15.79 -2.62
CA THR A 49 13.94 -14.76 -1.85
C THR A 49 13.34 -15.35 -0.57
N ARG A 50 13.48 -14.63 0.55
CA ARG A 50 12.85 -14.97 1.84
C ARG A 50 11.71 -13.99 2.11
N TYR A 51 10.51 -14.53 2.20
CA TYR A 51 9.28 -13.79 2.49
C TYR A 51 8.88 -13.95 3.95
N THR A 52 8.33 -12.88 4.51
CA THR A 52 7.79 -12.84 5.86
C THR A 52 6.50 -12.03 5.88
N ILE A 53 5.64 -12.32 6.85
CA ILE A 53 4.59 -11.40 7.25
C ILE A 53 5.25 -10.34 8.15
N GLY A 54 5.04 -9.07 7.84
CA GLY A 54 5.66 -7.93 8.51
C GLY A 54 7.20 -7.92 8.47
N LEU A 55 7.78 -7.09 9.34
CA LEU A 55 9.22 -6.82 9.35
C LEU A 55 9.97 -8.02 9.94
N PRO A 56 10.81 -8.72 9.17
CA PRO A 56 11.58 -9.83 9.72
C PRO A 56 12.55 -9.32 10.76
N THR A 57 12.80 -10.13 11.77
CA THR A 57 13.75 -9.89 12.87
C THR A 57 14.79 -10.98 12.97
N LEU A 58 14.42 -12.21 12.60
CA LEU A 58 15.31 -13.35 12.66
C LEU A 58 14.92 -14.42 11.65
N PHE A 59 15.91 -15.14 11.12
CA PHE A 59 15.75 -16.36 10.33
C PHE A 59 16.56 -17.50 10.98
N ASP A 60 16.08 -18.73 10.83
CA ASP A 60 16.80 -19.95 11.25
C ASP A 60 17.86 -20.41 10.22
N HIS A 61 17.99 -19.72 9.09
CA HIS A 61 19.00 -19.93 8.05
C HIS A 61 19.80 -18.64 7.80
N ALA A 62 21.02 -18.75 7.25
CA ALA A 62 21.79 -17.57 6.90
C ALA A 62 21.12 -16.81 5.74
N THR A 63 21.07 -15.48 5.90
CA THR A 63 20.40 -14.59 4.96
C THR A 63 21.24 -13.38 4.61
N LEU A 64 21.04 -12.88 3.41
CA LEU A 64 21.60 -11.63 2.89
C LEU A 64 20.50 -10.58 2.90
N LEU A 65 20.70 -9.51 3.68
CA LEU A 65 19.78 -8.39 3.79
C LEU A 65 20.17 -7.30 2.80
N SER A 66 19.22 -6.85 1.99
CA SER A 66 19.38 -5.70 1.09
C SER A 66 18.59 -4.52 1.64
N TRP A 67 19.30 -3.44 1.96
CA TRP A 67 18.71 -2.22 2.52
C TRP A 67 18.71 -1.10 1.49
N ARG A 68 17.59 -0.36 1.41
CA ARG A 68 17.49 0.88 0.63
C ARG A 68 17.62 2.08 1.55
N GLY A 69 18.84 2.40 1.95
CA GLY A 69 19.09 3.54 2.85
C GLY A 69 18.75 3.18 4.30
N VAL A 70 18.19 4.12 5.06
CA VAL A 70 17.94 3.96 6.49
C VAL A 70 16.58 3.29 6.73
N ASN A 71 16.56 2.18 7.46
CA ASN A 71 15.35 1.51 7.93
C ASN A 71 14.34 1.09 6.82
N ASP A 72 14.82 0.91 5.59
CA ASP A 72 14.07 0.29 4.49
C ASP A 72 14.75 -1.02 4.14
N LEU A 73 14.24 -2.11 4.71
CA LEU A 73 14.57 -3.44 4.23
C LEU A 73 13.85 -3.67 2.90
N ALA A 74 14.61 -3.84 1.82
CA ALA A 74 14.08 -3.98 0.48
C ALA A 74 14.00 -5.43 0.01
N ARG A 75 14.92 -6.29 0.46
CA ARG A 75 14.90 -7.72 0.12
C ARG A 75 15.69 -8.52 1.15
N VAL A 76 15.19 -9.73 1.43
CA VAL A 76 15.96 -10.77 2.11
C VAL A 76 16.19 -11.92 1.14
N ARG A 77 17.43 -12.39 1.06
CA ARG A 77 17.78 -13.59 0.28
C ARG A 77 18.43 -14.66 1.13
N ALA A 78 18.30 -15.91 0.73
CA ALA A 78 19.14 -17.01 1.15
C ALA A 78 20.60 -16.68 0.83
N GLN A 79 21.51 -17.06 1.72
CA GLN A 79 22.88 -17.28 1.30
C GLN A 79 22.93 -18.58 0.48
N THR A 80 23.68 -18.63 -0.62
CA THR A 80 23.64 -19.75 -1.59
C THR A 80 23.90 -21.13 -0.97
N ALA A 81 24.68 -21.18 0.12
CA ALA A 81 24.95 -22.40 0.86
C ALA A 81 23.74 -22.93 1.68
N ASP A 82 22.76 -22.07 1.98
CA ASP A 82 21.58 -22.36 2.83
C ASP A 82 20.26 -22.27 2.05
N ILE A 83 20.30 -22.64 0.76
CA ILE A 83 19.09 -22.77 -0.06
C ILE A 83 18.32 -24.02 0.38
N SER A 84 17.48 -23.83 1.40
CA SER A 84 16.51 -24.81 1.86
C SER A 84 15.14 -24.56 1.24
N ASN A 85 14.36 -25.64 1.10
CA ASN A 85 12.93 -25.57 0.77
C ASN A 85 12.07 -25.19 1.98
N GLN A 86 12.66 -24.98 3.15
CA GLN A 86 11.95 -24.56 4.34
C GLN A 86 12.79 -23.57 5.11
N TYR A 87 12.15 -22.58 5.73
CA TYR A 87 12.76 -21.77 6.78
C TYR A 87 11.71 -21.29 7.76
N THR A 88 12.16 -20.90 8.94
CA THR A 88 11.40 -20.22 9.98
C THR A 88 11.88 -18.79 10.09
N ALA A 89 10.93 -17.86 10.16
CA ALA A 89 11.22 -16.46 10.38
C ALA A 89 10.44 -15.94 11.59
N ASN A 90 11.11 -15.11 12.39
CA ASN A 90 10.45 -14.26 13.36
C ASN A 90 10.30 -12.87 12.76
N SER A 91 9.15 -12.25 12.98
CA SER A 91 8.83 -10.92 12.48
C SER A 91 8.15 -10.07 13.54
N ARG A 92 8.04 -8.78 13.27
CA ARG A 92 7.18 -7.85 13.99
C ARG A 92 6.10 -7.32 13.06
N LEU A 93 4.85 -7.45 13.49
CA LEU A 93 3.70 -6.88 12.82
C LEU A 93 3.39 -5.53 13.46
N VAL A 94 3.25 -4.48 12.66
CA VAL A 94 2.76 -3.20 13.19
C VAL A 94 1.28 -3.38 13.55
N THR A 95 0.96 -3.13 14.82
CA THR A 95 -0.39 -3.26 15.39
C THR A 95 -0.88 -1.93 15.97
N ALA A 96 -0.29 -0.82 15.49
CA ALA A 96 -0.66 0.53 15.87
C ALA A 96 -2.13 0.82 15.51
N SER A 97 -2.89 1.33 16.48
CA SER A 97 -4.27 1.73 16.26
C SER A 97 -4.38 3.01 15.42
N PRO A 98 -5.52 3.29 14.79
CA PRO A 98 -5.77 4.57 14.12
C PRO A 98 -5.49 5.78 15.04
N ALA A 99 -5.88 5.70 16.31
CA ALA A 99 -5.64 6.77 17.29
C ALA A 99 -4.14 7.00 17.55
N GLN A 100 -3.34 5.93 17.56
CA GLN A 100 -1.89 5.99 17.71
C GLN A 100 -1.20 6.58 16.46
N LEU A 101 -1.66 6.18 15.27
CA LEU A 101 -1.10 6.66 14.01
C LEU A 101 -1.41 8.13 13.74
N ARG A 102 -2.59 8.62 14.15
CA ARG A 102 -2.94 10.06 14.10
C ARG A 102 -2.01 10.95 14.92
N GLN A 103 -1.32 10.40 15.92
CA GLN A 103 -0.36 11.15 16.74
C GLN A 103 1.03 11.27 16.08
N ALA A 104 1.30 10.51 15.02
CA ALA A 104 2.58 10.59 14.32
C ALA A 104 2.64 11.88 13.48
N ARG A 105 3.79 12.55 13.51
CA ARG A 105 4.00 13.83 12.84
C ARG A 105 5.10 13.71 11.78
N LEU A 106 4.97 14.45 10.69
CA LEU A 106 5.92 14.38 9.58
C LEU A 106 7.29 14.94 9.96
N GLU A 107 7.34 15.92 10.87
CA GLU A 107 8.59 16.49 11.37
C GLU A 107 9.45 15.49 12.16
N ASP A 108 8.84 14.43 12.69
CA ASP A 108 9.54 13.37 13.44
C ASP A 108 10.12 12.30 12.49
N VAL A 109 9.83 12.37 11.19
CA VAL A 109 10.38 11.45 10.17
C VAL A 109 11.86 11.79 9.91
N PRO A 110 12.78 10.81 9.89
CA PRO A 110 14.18 11.07 9.58
C PRO A 110 14.34 11.81 8.24
N PRO A 111 15.09 12.92 8.16
CA PRO A 111 15.17 13.74 6.94
C PRO A 111 15.62 12.97 5.71
N VAL A 112 16.55 12.02 5.86
CA VAL A 112 17.02 11.15 4.76
C VAL A 112 15.92 10.22 4.24
N LEU A 113 15.01 9.78 5.10
CA LEU A 113 13.86 8.96 4.73
C LEU A 113 12.82 9.83 4.03
N ALA A 114 12.47 10.98 4.61
CA ALA A 114 11.56 11.93 4.00
C ALA A 114 12.03 12.31 2.59
N ALA A 115 13.26 12.78 2.43
CA ALA A 115 13.81 13.19 1.13
C ALA A 115 13.75 12.11 0.05
N ARG A 116 13.92 10.83 0.42
CA ARG A 116 13.82 9.72 -0.54
C ARG A 116 12.38 9.33 -0.84
N TYR A 117 11.53 9.24 0.18
CA TYR A 117 10.21 8.64 0.06
C TYR A 117 9.08 9.64 -0.14
N THR A 118 9.37 10.94 -0.19
CA THR A 118 8.44 11.97 -0.69
C THR A 118 8.81 12.45 -2.09
N ALA A 119 9.98 12.06 -2.61
CA ALA A 119 10.43 12.49 -3.93
C ALA A 119 9.53 11.96 -5.05
N LEU A 120 9.20 12.86 -5.97
CA LEU A 120 8.51 12.62 -7.23
C LEU A 120 9.39 13.14 -8.38
N PRO A 121 9.37 12.49 -9.55
CA PRO A 121 9.92 13.08 -10.77
C PRO A 121 9.30 14.44 -11.10
N ASP A 122 10.08 15.32 -11.73
CA ASP A 122 9.63 16.67 -12.11
C ASP A 122 8.49 16.67 -13.15
N ASP A 123 8.31 15.56 -13.86
CA ASP A 123 7.32 15.34 -14.91
C ASP A 123 6.04 14.64 -14.43
N VAL A 124 5.86 14.43 -13.11
CA VAL A 124 4.59 13.91 -12.58
C VAL A 124 3.44 14.83 -12.98
N PRO A 125 2.35 14.31 -13.58
CA PRO A 125 1.27 15.16 -14.07
C PRO A 125 0.60 15.99 -12.96
N LEU A 126 0.50 17.30 -13.19
CA LEU A 126 -0.07 18.24 -12.21
C LEU A 126 -1.51 17.90 -11.81
N ARG A 127 -2.28 17.24 -12.69
CA ARG A 127 -3.65 16.79 -12.38
C ARG A 127 -3.67 15.71 -11.29
N VAL A 128 -2.66 14.85 -11.21
CA VAL A 128 -2.51 13.84 -10.13
C VAL A 128 -2.23 14.54 -8.80
N VAL A 129 -1.33 15.53 -8.80
CA VAL A 129 -1.00 16.33 -7.60
C VAL A 129 -2.23 17.11 -7.11
N ALA A 130 -2.99 17.72 -8.03
CA ALA A 130 -4.23 18.42 -7.69
C ALA A 130 -5.26 17.47 -7.10
N LEU A 131 -5.47 16.30 -7.70
CA LEU A 131 -6.40 15.29 -7.18
C LEU A 131 -6.01 14.81 -5.79
N ALA A 132 -4.71 14.59 -5.52
CA ALA A 132 -4.25 14.21 -4.18
C ALA A 132 -4.62 15.28 -3.13
N ARG A 133 -4.42 16.56 -3.45
CA ARG A 133 -4.81 17.67 -2.57
C ARG A 133 -6.33 17.79 -2.41
N ASP A 134 -7.10 17.57 -3.47
CA ASP A 134 -8.56 17.64 -3.40
C ASP A 134 -9.14 16.51 -2.54
N VAL A 135 -8.59 15.30 -2.65
CA VAL A 135 -9.04 14.12 -1.90
C VAL A 135 -8.63 14.19 -0.43
N ALA A 136 -7.39 14.58 -0.15
CA ALA A 136 -6.80 14.40 1.18
C ALA A 136 -6.10 15.64 1.75
N GLY A 137 -5.93 16.73 0.99
CA GLY A 137 -5.22 17.93 1.46
C GLY A 137 -5.92 18.68 2.59
N GLY A 138 -7.21 18.42 2.85
CA GLY A 138 -7.98 19.03 3.93
C GLY A 138 -7.88 18.34 5.30
N TYR A 139 -7.16 17.21 5.41
CA TYR A 139 -6.97 16.52 6.69
C TYR A 139 -5.69 17.01 7.39
N ASP A 140 -5.77 17.16 8.71
CA ASP A 140 -4.72 17.75 9.54
C ASP A 140 -3.63 16.76 10.00
N ASN A 141 -3.73 15.48 9.65
CA ASN A 141 -2.75 14.47 10.03
C ASN A 141 -2.45 13.45 8.93
N PRO A 142 -1.22 12.90 8.88
CA PRO A 142 -0.80 11.95 7.84
C PRO A 142 -1.66 10.70 7.72
N TYR A 143 -2.18 10.20 8.84
CA TYR A 143 -2.97 8.97 8.86
C TYR A 143 -4.31 9.16 8.15
N ASP A 144 -5.04 10.22 8.48
CA ASP A 144 -6.34 10.48 7.85
C ASP A 144 -6.17 10.91 6.38
N GLN A 145 -5.08 11.59 6.03
CA GLN A 145 -4.71 11.83 4.62
C GLN A 145 -4.54 10.50 3.85
N ALA A 146 -3.75 9.57 4.41
CA ALA A 146 -3.51 8.27 3.81
C ALA A 146 -4.79 7.44 3.67
N ARG A 147 -5.63 7.42 4.71
CA ARG A 147 -6.94 6.74 4.69
C ARG A 147 -7.88 7.33 3.66
N ALA A 148 -7.91 8.65 3.49
CA ALA A 148 -8.74 9.29 2.48
C ALA A 148 -8.31 8.88 1.05
N LEU A 149 -7.00 8.84 0.78
CA LEU A 149 -6.47 8.35 -0.49
C LEU A 149 -6.82 6.87 -0.72
N GLU A 150 -6.65 6.01 0.29
CA GLU A 150 -7.00 4.59 0.22
C GLU A 150 -8.50 4.42 -0.11
N GLN A 151 -9.38 5.10 0.63
CA GLN A 151 -10.83 5.02 0.43
C GLN A 151 -11.27 5.55 -0.93
N PHE A 152 -10.65 6.63 -1.42
CA PHE A 152 -10.91 7.16 -2.75
C PHE A 152 -10.55 6.14 -3.84
N LEU A 153 -9.35 5.54 -3.76
CA LEU A 153 -8.90 4.58 -4.75
C LEU A 153 -9.75 3.30 -4.75
N ARG A 154 -10.24 2.86 -3.58
CA ARG A 154 -11.15 1.70 -3.46
C ARG A 154 -12.50 1.88 -4.16
N GLN A 155 -12.80 3.06 -4.70
CA GLN A 155 -14.01 3.30 -5.49
C GLN A 155 -13.90 2.77 -6.93
N TYR A 156 -12.68 2.59 -7.44
CA TYR A 156 -12.46 2.03 -8.77
C TYR A 156 -12.69 0.51 -8.78
N PRO A 157 -13.22 -0.08 -9.88
CA PRO A 157 -13.40 -1.52 -10.00
C PRO A 157 -12.10 -2.28 -10.24
N TYR A 158 -11.99 -3.46 -9.63
CA TYR A 158 -10.88 -4.37 -9.91
C TYR A 158 -11.10 -5.11 -11.24
N SER A 159 -10.09 -5.11 -12.11
CA SER A 159 -10.06 -5.90 -13.35
C SER A 159 -8.64 -6.31 -13.72
N LEU A 160 -8.48 -7.58 -14.10
CA LEU A 160 -7.26 -8.09 -14.77
C LEU A 160 -7.33 -7.90 -16.30
N ASP A 161 -8.53 -7.63 -16.83
CA ASP A 161 -8.76 -7.34 -18.24
C ASP A 161 -8.76 -5.81 -18.42
N THR A 162 -7.58 -5.26 -18.69
CA THR A 162 -7.38 -3.83 -18.93
C THR A 162 -6.52 -3.61 -20.17
N PRO A 163 -6.86 -2.65 -21.04
CA PRO A 163 -5.95 -2.22 -22.09
C PRO A 163 -4.65 -1.69 -21.48
N LEU A 164 -3.56 -1.80 -22.25
CA LEU A 164 -2.30 -1.18 -21.89
C LEU A 164 -2.43 0.35 -21.96
N PRO A 165 -1.76 1.10 -21.06
CA PRO A 165 -1.67 2.54 -21.17
C PRO A 165 -1.13 2.95 -22.55
N PRO A 166 -1.62 4.05 -23.15
CA PRO A 166 -1.05 4.61 -24.36
C PRO A 166 0.46 4.81 -24.23
N LYS A 167 1.20 4.67 -25.34
CA LYS A 167 2.64 4.96 -25.35
C LYS A 167 2.89 6.40 -24.86
N ASN A 168 3.89 6.57 -24.00
CA ASN A 168 4.28 7.85 -23.40
C ASN A 168 3.21 8.48 -22.49
N SER A 169 2.20 7.73 -22.05
CA SER A 169 1.32 8.18 -20.96
C SER A 169 1.89 7.81 -19.60
N ASP A 170 1.60 8.61 -18.58
CA ASP A 170 1.86 8.25 -17.19
C ASP A 170 0.79 7.22 -16.74
N PRO A 171 1.18 6.03 -16.26
CA PRO A 171 0.21 4.99 -15.89
C PRO A 171 -0.71 5.36 -14.73
N VAL A 172 -0.24 6.18 -13.78
CA VAL A 172 -1.06 6.66 -12.64
C VAL A 172 -2.09 7.66 -13.14
N GLU A 173 -1.65 8.57 -14.02
CA GLU A 173 -2.53 9.53 -14.68
C GLU A 173 -3.57 8.86 -15.60
N TYR A 174 -3.17 7.81 -16.33
CA TYR A 174 -4.08 7.03 -17.13
C TYR A 174 -5.11 6.31 -16.25
N PHE A 175 -4.67 5.67 -15.17
CA PHE A 175 -5.56 4.97 -14.24
C PHE A 175 -6.60 5.89 -13.61
N LEU A 176 -6.17 7.00 -13.02
CA LEU A 176 -7.04 7.88 -12.23
C LEU A 176 -8.13 8.58 -13.06
N PHE A 177 -7.84 8.89 -14.33
CA PHE A 177 -8.67 9.81 -15.13
C PHE A 177 -9.28 9.17 -16.38
N GLU A 178 -8.72 8.08 -16.89
CA GLU A 178 -9.16 7.48 -18.16
C GLU A 178 -9.61 6.04 -17.98
N LEU A 179 -8.75 5.18 -17.43
CA LEU A 179 -9.04 3.76 -17.28
C LEU A 179 -10.06 3.50 -16.17
N GLN A 180 -9.85 4.09 -14.98
CA GLN A 180 -10.74 4.02 -13.82
C GLN A 180 -11.16 2.62 -13.37
N GLN A 181 -10.38 1.60 -13.73
CA GLN A 181 -10.47 0.21 -13.29
C GLN A 181 -9.09 -0.44 -13.43
N GLY A 182 -8.76 -1.49 -12.69
CA GLY A 182 -7.45 -2.12 -12.85
C GLY A 182 -7.10 -3.16 -11.82
N TYR A 183 -5.83 -3.54 -11.78
CA TYR A 183 -5.29 -4.49 -10.81
C TYR A 183 -4.34 -3.79 -9.82
N CYS A 184 -3.89 -4.53 -8.81
CA CYS A 184 -3.23 -4.01 -7.61
C CYS A 184 -2.10 -3.00 -7.89
N ASP A 185 -1.30 -3.19 -8.94
CA ASP A 185 -0.21 -2.26 -9.28
C ASP A 185 -0.70 -0.84 -9.56
N TYR A 186 -1.85 -0.66 -10.24
CA TYR A 186 -2.41 0.66 -10.50
C TYR A 186 -2.85 1.36 -9.21
N TYR A 187 -3.54 0.63 -8.33
CA TYR A 187 -4.03 1.17 -7.06
C TYR A 187 -2.86 1.53 -6.14
N ALA A 188 -1.93 0.60 -5.93
CA ALA A 188 -0.80 0.79 -5.06
C ALA A 188 0.14 1.90 -5.57
N SER A 189 0.43 1.94 -6.88
CA SER A 189 1.25 2.99 -7.47
C SER A 189 0.57 4.37 -7.37
N SER A 190 -0.73 4.45 -7.63
CA SER A 190 -1.49 5.70 -7.53
C SER A 190 -1.52 6.19 -6.08
N MET A 191 -1.74 5.31 -5.12
CA MET A 191 -1.70 5.67 -3.70
C MET A 191 -0.32 6.22 -3.31
N VAL A 192 0.77 5.57 -3.73
CA VAL A 192 2.12 6.03 -3.43
C VAL A 192 2.39 7.40 -4.05
N VAL A 193 2.06 7.60 -5.33
CA VAL A 193 2.29 8.89 -6.00
C VAL A 193 1.45 10.00 -5.38
N MET A 194 0.17 9.75 -5.11
CA MET A 194 -0.71 10.73 -4.46
C MET A 194 -0.25 11.05 -3.03
N ALA A 195 0.16 10.05 -2.25
CA ALA A 195 0.69 10.25 -0.90
C ALA A 195 1.96 11.11 -0.93
N ARG A 196 2.90 10.80 -1.84
CA ARG A 196 4.12 11.61 -2.02
C ARG A 196 3.84 13.04 -2.44
N ALA A 197 2.83 13.25 -3.28
CA ALA A 197 2.39 14.58 -3.70
C ALA A 197 1.87 15.44 -2.51
N LEU A 198 1.47 14.80 -1.41
CA LEU A 198 1.10 15.44 -0.15
C LEU A 198 2.26 15.54 0.86
N GLY A 199 3.47 15.11 0.48
CA GLY A 199 4.62 15.08 1.38
C GLY A 199 4.63 13.89 2.36
N LEU A 200 3.78 12.88 2.13
CA LEU A 200 3.78 11.66 2.93
C LEU A 200 4.88 10.71 2.44
N PRO A 201 5.79 10.23 3.31
CA PRO A 201 6.81 9.27 2.90
C PRO A 201 6.14 7.93 2.58
N ALA A 202 6.10 7.57 1.30
CA ALA A 202 5.39 6.39 0.81
C ALA A 202 6.25 5.53 -0.12
N ARG A 203 5.99 4.23 -0.15
CA ARG A 203 6.66 3.27 -1.06
C ARG A 203 5.71 2.18 -1.53
N LEU A 204 6.03 1.62 -2.69
CA LEU A 204 5.40 0.42 -3.20
C LEU A 204 6.06 -0.81 -2.56
N ALA A 205 5.25 -1.71 -2.05
CA ALA A 205 5.66 -3.03 -1.59
C ALA A 205 5.03 -4.09 -2.49
N VAL A 206 5.77 -5.18 -2.72
CA VAL A 206 5.37 -6.28 -3.58
C VAL A 206 5.65 -7.60 -2.89
N GLY A 207 4.76 -8.57 -3.07
CA GLY A 207 4.86 -9.86 -2.42
C GLY A 207 3.65 -10.71 -2.75
N PHE A 208 3.08 -11.32 -1.72
CA PHE A 208 1.89 -12.15 -1.85
C PHE A 208 0.85 -11.76 -0.81
N ALA A 209 -0.40 -11.64 -1.23
CA ALA A 209 -1.52 -11.51 -0.32
C ALA A 209 -1.71 -12.82 0.45
N GLY A 210 -1.96 -12.70 1.76
CA GLY A 210 -2.29 -13.83 2.62
C GLY A 210 -3.56 -14.56 2.17
N GLN A 211 -3.74 -15.79 2.65
CA GLN A 211 -4.95 -16.58 2.45
C GLN A 211 -5.46 -17.08 3.79
N SER A 212 -6.74 -17.44 3.88
CA SER A 212 -7.24 -18.14 5.07
C SER A 212 -6.42 -19.42 5.29
N PRO A 213 -5.97 -19.69 6.52
CA PRO A 213 -5.35 -20.97 6.81
C PRO A 213 -6.40 -22.08 6.67
N ASP A 214 -5.95 -23.27 6.28
CA ASP A 214 -6.76 -24.48 6.32
C ASP A 214 -7.02 -24.94 7.77
N GLY A 215 -7.78 -26.03 7.93
CA GLY A 215 -8.08 -26.60 9.25
C GLY A 215 -6.85 -27.06 10.05
N ALA A 216 -5.66 -27.12 9.42
CA ALA A 216 -4.39 -27.42 10.07
C ALA A 216 -3.57 -26.17 10.41
N GLY A 217 -4.10 -24.97 10.16
CA GLY A 217 -3.42 -23.70 10.40
C GLY A 217 -2.41 -23.33 9.30
N VAL A 218 -2.51 -23.94 8.11
CA VAL A 218 -1.58 -23.72 6.99
C VAL A 218 -2.25 -22.87 5.91
N GLN A 219 -1.64 -21.73 5.59
CA GLN A 219 -2.02 -20.90 4.46
C GLN A 219 -1.28 -21.37 3.20
N THR A 220 -2.00 -21.70 2.12
CA THR A 220 -1.34 -22.03 0.84
C THR A 220 -1.30 -20.80 -0.05
N ILE A 221 -0.10 -20.22 -0.23
CA ILE A 221 0.12 -19.02 -1.05
C ILE A 221 0.58 -19.44 -2.46
N ARG A 222 -0.02 -18.89 -3.51
CA ARG A 222 0.25 -19.27 -4.90
C ARG A 222 0.72 -18.07 -5.71
N GLN A 223 1.25 -18.31 -6.91
CA GLN A 223 1.59 -17.23 -7.85
C GLN A 223 0.41 -16.30 -8.17
N VAL A 224 -0.81 -16.83 -8.22
CA VAL A 224 -2.03 -16.03 -8.41
C VAL A 224 -2.33 -15.10 -7.23
N ASN A 225 -1.68 -15.30 -6.08
CA ASN A 225 -1.77 -14.41 -4.93
C ASN A 225 -0.70 -13.31 -4.93
N ALA A 226 0.10 -13.17 -6.00
CA ALA A 226 1.03 -12.06 -6.13
C ALA A 226 0.28 -10.74 -6.01
N HIS A 227 0.80 -9.83 -5.19
CA HIS A 227 0.09 -8.61 -4.82
C HIS A 227 1.04 -7.46 -4.54
N SER A 228 0.55 -6.25 -4.80
CA SER A 228 1.23 -4.99 -4.56
C SER A 228 0.37 -4.10 -3.68
N TRP A 229 0.98 -3.46 -2.69
CA TRP A 229 0.30 -2.55 -1.76
C TRP A 229 1.15 -1.31 -1.50
N ALA A 230 0.53 -0.31 -0.87
CA ALA A 230 1.23 0.91 -0.47
C ALA A 230 1.67 0.81 0.99
N GLU A 231 2.87 1.28 1.29
CA GLU A 231 3.33 1.46 2.66
C GLU A 231 3.72 2.91 2.90
N LEU A 232 3.25 3.47 4.01
CA LEU A 232 3.57 4.82 4.43
C LEU A 232 4.36 4.78 5.74
N TYR A 233 5.33 5.67 5.88
CA TYR A 233 6.18 5.70 7.05
C TYR A 233 5.60 6.60 8.15
N PHE A 234 5.40 6.03 9.33
CA PHE A 234 4.96 6.73 10.52
C PHE A 234 6.08 6.72 11.56
N ALA A 235 6.56 7.91 11.96
CA ALA A 235 7.66 8.04 12.91
C ALA A 235 7.38 7.26 14.22
N GLY A 236 8.31 6.39 14.61
CA GLY A 236 8.16 5.49 15.76
C GLY A 236 7.38 4.20 15.50
N TYR A 237 6.59 4.11 14.43
CA TYR A 237 5.83 2.91 14.04
C TYR A 237 6.40 2.20 12.80
N GLY A 238 7.25 2.87 12.02
CA GLY A 238 7.85 2.32 10.82
C GLY A 238 6.92 2.37 9.61
N TRP A 239 7.10 1.41 8.69
CA TRP A 239 6.26 1.28 7.50
C TRP A 239 4.93 0.63 7.88
N VAL A 240 3.84 1.31 7.57
CA VAL A 240 2.46 0.88 7.81
C VAL A 240 1.81 0.59 6.47
N GLU A 241 1.22 -0.60 6.35
CA GLU A 241 0.54 -1.06 5.13
C GLU A 241 -0.83 -0.36 4.97
N PHE A 242 -1.14 0.00 3.72
CA PHE A 242 -2.44 0.48 3.26
C PHE A 242 -2.82 -0.31 2.00
N GLU A 243 -4.09 -0.69 1.91
CA GLU A 243 -4.62 -1.54 0.85
C GLU A 243 -5.65 -0.77 -0.01
N PRO A 244 -5.17 -0.06 -1.04
CA PRO A 244 -6.05 0.72 -1.90
C PRO A 244 -6.87 -0.15 -2.87
N THR A 245 -6.57 -1.45 -3.02
CA THR A 245 -7.30 -2.32 -3.94
C THR A 245 -8.66 -2.71 -3.36
N ALA A 246 -9.74 -2.28 -4.00
CA ALA A 246 -11.12 -2.43 -3.52
C ALA A 246 -11.49 -3.88 -3.12
N SER A 247 -11.01 -4.86 -3.90
CA SER A 247 -11.30 -6.28 -3.71
C SER A 247 -10.50 -6.95 -2.60
N PHE A 248 -9.63 -6.23 -1.88
CA PHE A 248 -8.82 -6.78 -0.79
C PHE A 248 -9.19 -6.13 0.55
N THR A 249 -9.19 -6.91 1.62
CA THR A 249 -9.44 -6.39 2.98
C THR A 249 -8.22 -5.62 3.49
N SER A 250 -8.42 -4.39 3.98
CA SER A 250 -7.35 -3.61 4.60
C SER A 250 -7.11 -4.08 6.05
N ALA A 251 -5.85 -4.21 6.46
CA ALA A 251 -5.48 -4.59 7.83
C ALA A 251 -6.04 -3.61 8.88
N GLN A 252 -6.20 -2.34 8.51
CA GLN A 252 -6.78 -1.29 9.37
C GLN A 252 -8.28 -1.47 9.59
N ASP A 253 -9.00 -2.08 8.64
CA ASP A 253 -10.43 -2.36 8.78
C ASP A 253 -10.67 -3.56 9.71
N THR A 254 -9.67 -4.43 9.90
CA THR A 254 -9.74 -5.59 10.80
C THR A 254 -9.49 -5.22 12.27
N ALA A 255 -8.77 -4.13 12.54
CA ALA A 255 -8.43 -3.68 13.89
C ALA A 255 -9.63 -3.15 14.70
N VAL A 256 -10.77 -2.86 14.06
CA VAL A 256 -12.00 -2.39 14.72
C VAL A 256 -12.79 -3.56 15.36
N THR A 257 -12.48 -4.82 15.03
CA THR A 257 -13.32 -5.99 15.38
C THR A 257 -12.62 -7.06 16.23
N LEU A 258 -11.47 -6.78 16.85
CA LEU A 258 -10.74 -7.79 17.63
C LEU A 258 -11.12 -7.76 19.12
N ASN A 259 -11.95 -8.73 19.54
CA ASN A 259 -12.07 -9.18 20.93
C ASN A 259 -10.82 -10.00 21.30
N PRO A 260 -10.11 -9.73 22.42
CA PRO A 260 -8.84 -10.40 22.76
C PRO A 260 -8.88 -11.93 22.89
N ASN A 261 -10.06 -12.54 22.92
CA ASN A 261 -10.24 -13.99 23.01
C ASN A 261 -10.57 -14.69 21.67
N ASP A 262 -10.78 -13.94 20.59
CA ASP A 262 -11.02 -14.49 19.25
C ASP A 262 -9.75 -14.38 18.39
N PHE A 263 -8.78 -15.27 18.63
CA PHE A 263 -7.69 -15.51 17.67
C PHE A 263 -8.17 -16.37 16.50
N THR A 264 -9.27 -15.98 15.87
CA THR A 264 -9.59 -16.32 14.50
C THR A 264 -9.28 -15.07 13.69
N LEU A 265 -8.09 -15.03 13.07
CA LEU A 265 -7.86 -14.09 11.97
C LEU A 265 -8.84 -14.48 10.87
N GLN A 266 -10.04 -13.90 10.88
CA GLN A 266 -11.03 -14.02 9.83
C GLN A 266 -10.55 -13.16 8.65
N TYR A 267 -9.40 -13.54 8.08
CA TYR A 267 -9.18 -13.42 6.66
C TYR A 267 -10.21 -14.34 6.01
N GLY A 268 -11.45 -13.88 5.87
CA GLY A 268 -12.31 -14.44 4.84
C GLY A 268 -11.64 -14.15 3.49
N PRO A 269 -11.77 -15.03 2.49
CA PRO A 269 -11.45 -14.62 1.14
C PRO A 269 -12.28 -13.36 0.80
N PRO A 270 -11.82 -12.43 -0.04
CA PRO A 270 -12.80 -11.78 -0.88
C PRO A 270 -13.48 -12.91 -1.65
N VAL A 271 -14.76 -13.16 -1.34
CA VAL A 271 -15.58 -13.89 -2.29
C VAL A 271 -15.52 -13.02 -3.54
N LEU A 272 -14.82 -13.49 -4.57
CA LEU A 272 -15.02 -13.03 -5.93
C LEU A 272 -16.47 -13.38 -6.29
N ASP A 273 -17.41 -12.57 -5.82
CA ASP A 273 -18.74 -12.54 -6.43
C ASP A 273 -18.62 -11.70 -7.68
N LEU A 274 -18.33 -12.39 -8.79
CA LEU A 274 -18.28 -11.80 -10.13
C LEU A 274 -19.66 -11.32 -10.63
N ASN A 275 -20.75 -11.49 -9.85
CA ASN A 275 -22.12 -11.32 -10.33
C ASN A 275 -23.03 -10.38 -9.51
N THR A 276 -22.58 -9.72 -8.44
CA THR A 276 -23.37 -8.64 -7.82
C THR A 276 -22.57 -7.33 -7.70
N PRO A 277 -22.89 -6.30 -8.51
CA PRO A 277 -22.32 -4.97 -8.29
C PRO A 277 -22.88 -4.38 -6.98
N PRO A 278 -22.05 -3.81 -6.11
CA PRO A 278 -22.51 -3.08 -4.93
C PRO A 278 -23.32 -1.84 -5.35
N PRO A 279 -24.28 -1.36 -4.52
CA PRO A 279 -25.02 -0.15 -4.82
C PRO A 279 -24.06 1.04 -4.94
N ILE A 280 -24.07 1.66 -6.12
CA ILE A 280 -23.28 2.84 -6.45
C ILE A 280 -23.77 3.99 -5.56
N PRO A 281 -22.95 4.57 -4.66
CA PRO A 281 -23.30 5.83 -4.03
C PRO A 281 -23.44 6.90 -5.12
N PRO A 282 -24.42 7.83 -5.02
CA PRO A 282 -24.64 8.81 -6.06
C PRO A 282 -23.35 9.59 -6.30
N MET A 283 -22.86 9.57 -7.55
CA MET A 283 -21.77 10.44 -7.97
C MET A 283 -22.15 11.87 -7.59
N SER A 284 -21.28 12.55 -6.85
CA SER A 284 -21.40 14.00 -6.75
C SER A 284 -21.35 14.55 -8.17
N PRO A 285 -22.31 15.39 -8.59
CA PRO A 285 -22.31 15.91 -9.95
C PRO A 285 -20.96 16.56 -10.20
N ILE A 286 -20.29 16.09 -11.26
CA ILE A 286 -19.03 16.64 -11.76
C ILE A 286 -19.21 18.15 -11.82
N ARG A 287 -18.55 18.88 -10.92
CA ARG A 287 -18.52 20.34 -11.02
C ARG A 287 -17.78 20.63 -12.32
N PRO A 288 -18.42 21.24 -13.34
CA PRO A 288 -17.72 21.51 -14.57
C PRO A 288 -16.54 22.42 -14.25
N PHE A 289 -15.35 22.01 -14.71
CA PHE A 289 -14.13 22.80 -14.67
C PHE A 289 -14.41 24.21 -15.22
N PRO A 290 -13.76 25.29 -14.74
CA PRO A 290 -14.20 26.69 -14.91
C PRO A 290 -14.26 27.26 -16.34
N TRP A 291 -14.12 26.46 -17.39
CA TRP A 291 -14.23 26.90 -18.80
C TRP A 291 -15.59 27.55 -19.11
N LEU A 292 -16.68 27.13 -18.46
CA LEU A 292 -17.99 27.79 -18.59
C LEU A 292 -17.99 29.24 -18.08
N ARG A 293 -17.22 29.53 -17.02
CA ARG A 293 -17.06 30.90 -16.51
C ARG A 293 -16.19 31.74 -17.46
N LEU A 294 -15.14 31.14 -18.02
CA LEU A 294 -14.28 31.80 -19.01
C LEU A 294 -15.02 32.08 -20.33
N ALA A 295 -15.86 31.15 -20.79
CA ALA A 295 -16.68 31.31 -21.99
C ALA A 295 -17.74 32.41 -21.81
N MET A 296 -18.37 32.50 -20.63
CA MET A 296 -19.30 33.60 -20.33
C MET A 296 -18.62 34.97 -20.30
N VAL A 297 -17.41 35.07 -19.74
CA VAL A 297 -16.62 36.32 -19.75
C VAL A 297 -16.24 36.73 -21.17
N ALA A 298 -15.84 35.78 -22.02
CA ALA A 298 -15.52 36.04 -23.42
C ALA A 298 -16.76 36.47 -24.25
N LEU A 299 -17.93 35.86 -24.00
CA LEU A 299 -19.18 36.27 -24.66
C LEU A 299 -19.64 37.67 -24.20
N PHE A 300 -19.46 37.99 -22.92
CA PHE A 300 -19.80 39.31 -22.38
C PHE A 300 -18.92 40.41 -22.98
N THR A 301 -17.61 40.17 -23.13
CA THR A 301 -16.68 41.16 -23.70
C THR A 301 -16.96 41.40 -25.19
N VAL A 302 -17.28 40.36 -25.95
CA VAL A 302 -17.69 40.48 -27.37
C VAL A 302 -19.01 41.24 -27.50
N ALA A 303 -20.01 40.94 -26.65
CA ALA A 303 -21.29 41.65 -26.66
C ALA A 303 -21.14 43.13 -26.29
N LEU A 304 -20.33 43.44 -25.27
CA LEU A 304 -20.06 44.82 -24.85
C LEU A 304 -19.35 45.63 -25.96
N PHE A 305 -18.38 45.01 -26.63
CA PHE A 305 -17.69 45.60 -27.78
C PHE A 305 -18.65 45.88 -28.95
N TRP A 306 -19.55 44.93 -29.25
CA TRP A 306 -20.53 45.08 -30.32
C TRP A 306 -21.57 46.17 -30.01
N TRP A 307 -22.05 46.24 -28.77
CA TRP A 307 -22.95 47.28 -28.30
C TRP A 307 -22.30 48.68 -28.34
N TRP A 308 -21.06 48.80 -27.85
CA TRP A 308 -20.30 50.06 -27.90
C TRP A 308 -20.09 50.54 -29.34
N ARG A 309 -19.77 49.63 -30.27
CA ARG A 309 -19.60 49.95 -31.70
C ARG A 309 -20.90 50.44 -32.34
N ARG A 310 -22.06 49.94 -31.88
CA ARG A 310 -23.38 50.35 -32.39
C ARG A 310 -23.80 51.74 -31.91
N GLN A 311 -23.35 52.19 -30.73
CA GLN A 311 -23.65 53.54 -30.21
C GLN A 311 -22.78 54.66 -30.81
N ARG A 312 -21.71 54.32 -31.55
CA ARG A 312 -20.82 55.29 -32.22
C ARG A 312 -21.12 55.49 -33.71
N ARG A 313 -22.25 54.97 -34.20
CA ARG A 313 -22.82 55.26 -35.52
C ARG A 313 -24.09 56.07 -35.32
#